data_AF-A0A6N8HNI1-F1
#
_entry.id   AF-A0A6N8HNI1-F1
#
_cell.length_a   1.000
_cell.length_b   1.000
_cell.length_c   1.000
_cell.angle_alpha   90.00
_cell.angle_beta   90.00
_cell.angle_gamma   90.00
#
_symmetry.space_group_name_H-M   'P 1'
#
loop_
_entity.id
_entity.type
_entity.pdbx_description
1 polymer ?
#
loop_
_entity_poly.entity_id
_entity_poly.type
_entity_poly.pdbx_seq_one_letter_code
_entity_poly.pdbx_strand_id
1 'polypeptide(L)'
;MKQQIIYAERYVNKQKEIDEKLEKGYQKASYTLKKPFVKVDPYGRSPLTALIKFQTEHPAAIEVVVQNAAASKPIRKKWDSFHTEHTIPVLGLQPDTLNEVHVIAYESDGNTESSMLTMDPGPLPNDLPNIELVTSEPNHMENGMTFVVPKENKLFAVDENAALRWYLDMPCRFIFNRLENGNIVMVTKDAPESSYALLLEMDLLGRIEHAYDVLPVPNQPEDFIPHDVIELPSGNLLVTVQDPDSVYEEDHMIEIDRQTGATLNAINLKDVFPRSAYENYDGIMPNQNDWIHINALWYDAKDESVYVSGRRQDAVIKLSYPGVSWNGCWRLMRSGRMRINRICCGRRILM
;
A
#
# COMPACT_ATOMS: atom_id res chain seq x y z
N MET A 1 -16.45 -22.93 -5.19
CA MET A 1 -16.45 -21.97 -4.08
C MET A 1 -15.54 -20.85 -4.51
N LYS A 2 -15.98 -19.60 -4.38
CA LYS A 2 -15.10 -18.46 -4.67
C LYS A 2 -14.17 -18.25 -3.47
N GLN A 3 -12.99 -17.70 -3.71
CA GLN A 3 -12.13 -17.21 -2.63
C GLN A 3 -12.95 -16.31 -1.71
N GLN A 4 -12.95 -16.62 -0.42
CA GLN A 4 -13.74 -15.89 0.56
C GLN A 4 -12.91 -14.79 1.19
N ILE A 5 -13.50 -13.60 1.24
CA ILE A 5 -12.95 -12.44 1.93
C ILE A 5 -13.92 -12.00 3.01
N ILE A 6 -13.39 -11.78 4.21
CA ILE A 6 -14.16 -11.34 5.37
C ILE A 6 -13.58 -10.02 5.85
N TYR A 7 -14.45 -9.03 6.06
CA TYR A 7 -14.04 -7.79 6.71
C TYR A 7 -13.61 -8.06 8.16
N ALA A 8 -12.34 -7.78 8.46
CA ALA A 8 -11.71 -8.17 9.70
C ALA A 8 -11.97 -7.11 10.80
N GLU A 9 -13.22 -7.08 11.31
CA GLU A 9 -13.67 -6.10 12.32
C GLU A 9 -12.75 -6.02 13.56
N ARG A 10 -12.05 -7.11 13.91
CA ARG A 10 -11.12 -7.15 15.05
C ARG A 10 -10.02 -6.08 14.95
N TYR A 11 -9.53 -5.78 13.74
CA TYR A 11 -8.49 -4.77 13.54
C TYR A 11 -9.03 -3.35 13.69
N VAL A 12 -10.20 -3.10 13.10
CA VAL A 12 -10.86 -1.79 13.11
C VAL A 12 -11.36 -1.45 14.52
N ASN A 13 -11.91 -2.42 15.25
CA ASN A 13 -12.33 -2.24 16.65
C ASN A 13 -11.13 -1.94 17.56
N LYS A 14 -10.03 -2.68 17.41
CA LYS A 14 -8.78 -2.39 18.13
C LYS A 14 -8.21 -1.03 17.77
N GLN A 15 -8.31 -0.61 16.51
CA GLN A 15 -7.88 0.72 16.08
C GLN A 15 -8.71 1.81 16.75
N LYS A 16 -10.04 1.62 16.84
CA LYS A 16 -10.93 2.55 17.53
C LYS A 16 -10.56 2.73 19.01
N GLU A 17 -10.17 1.66 19.71
CA GLU A 17 -9.69 1.75 21.09
C GLU A 17 -8.41 2.59 21.22
N ILE A 18 -7.49 2.46 20.27
CA ILE A 18 -6.26 3.27 20.22
C ILE A 18 -6.60 4.74 19.94
N ASP A 19 -7.47 5.00 18.96
CA ASP A 19 -7.93 6.33 18.60
C ASP A 19 -8.61 7.02 19.81
N GLU A 20 -9.50 6.33 20.52
CA GLU A 20 -10.13 6.83 21.75
C GLU A 20 -9.12 7.13 22.87
N LYS A 21 -8.06 6.31 23.00
CA LYS A 21 -7.01 6.54 23.99
C LYS A 21 -6.16 7.77 23.65
N LEU A 22 -5.83 7.96 22.37
CA LEU A 22 -5.13 9.15 21.89
C LEU A 22 -5.98 10.40 22.13
N GLU A 23 -7.27 10.32 21.83
CA GLU A 23 -8.21 11.43 22.03
C GLU A 23 -8.40 11.78 23.50
N LYS A 24 -8.62 10.78 24.37
CA LYS A 24 -8.64 10.99 25.83
C LYS A 24 -7.32 11.58 26.35
N GLY A 25 -6.19 11.26 25.71
CA GLY A 25 -4.90 11.88 26.00
C GLY A 25 -4.89 13.37 25.66
N TYR A 26 -5.35 13.71 24.46
CA TYR A 26 -5.46 15.09 23.97
C TYR A 26 -6.47 15.94 24.77
N GLN A 27 -7.54 15.35 25.30
CA GLN A 27 -8.55 16.09 26.07
C GLN A 27 -8.14 16.42 27.52
N LYS A 28 -7.00 15.90 28.01
CA LYS A 28 -6.55 16.12 29.40
C LYS A 28 -6.06 17.53 29.69
N ALA A 29 -5.74 18.31 28.66
CA ALA A 29 -5.23 19.65 28.80
C ALA A 29 -5.60 20.49 27.58
N SER A 30 -5.43 21.80 27.70
CA SER A 30 -5.40 22.69 26.54
C SER A 30 -4.01 22.63 25.91
N TYR A 31 -3.96 22.27 24.63
CA TYR A 31 -2.74 22.09 23.86
C TYR A 31 -2.66 23.18 22.79
N THR A 32 -1.55 23.92 22.78
CA THR A 32 -1.28 25.02 21.84
C THR A 32 -0.07 24.69 20.97
N LEU A 33 0.20 25.48 19.94
CA LEU A 33 1.40 25.30 19.10
C LEU A 33 2.70 25.22 19.93
N LYS A 34 2.82 25.99 21.01
CA LYS A 34 4.01 26.01 21.89
C LYS A 34 4.08 24.82 22.85
N LYS A 35 2.93 24.23 23.19
CA LYS A 35 2.83 23.05 24.05
C LYS A 35 1.80 22.09 23.46
N PRO A 36 2.12 21.41 22.34
CA PRO A 36 1.18 20.54 21.68
C PRO A 36 1.13 19.17 22.37
N PHE A 37 0.08 18.40 22.09
CA PHE A 37 0.07 16.98 22.38
C PHE A 37 0.94 16.28 21.33
N VAL A 38 1.95 15.53 21.78
CA VAL A 38 2.85 14.79 20.89
C VAL A 38 2.84 13.33 21.30
N LYS A 39 2.66 12.46 20.32
CA LYS A 39 2.77 11.01 20.50
C LYS A 39 3.63 10.41 19.39
N VAL A 40 4.84 10.02 19.76
CA VAL A 40 5.72 9.19 18.92
C VAL A 40 5.15 7.77 18.86
N ASP A 41 5.22 7.17 17.68
CA ASP A 41 4.61 5.88 17.32
C ASP A 41 3.17 5.76 17.85
N PRO A 42 2.24 6.58 17.32
CA PRO A 42 0.88 6.67 17.85
C PRO A 42 0.11 5.34 17.79
N TYR A 43 0.45 4.49 16.80
CA TYR A 43 -0.27 3.24 16.53
C TYR A 43 0.55 1.97 16.79
N GLY A 44 1.81 2.10 17.21
CA GLY A 44 2.65 0.94 17.57
C GLY A 44 3.12 0.14 16.36
N ARG A 45 3.24 0.78 15.19
CA ARG A 45 3.52 0.10 13.91
C ARG A 45 4.49 0.86 13.02
N SER A 46 4.63 2.18 13.19
CA SER A 46 5.52 3.01 12.38
C SER A 46 6.41 3.85 13.30
N PRO A 47 7.46 3.26 13.91
CA PRO A 47 8.16 3.88 15.03
C PRO A 47 8.89 5.19 14.70
N LEU A 48 9.25 5.40 13.43
CA LEU A 48 9.87 6.63 12.93
C LEU A 48 8.85 7.72 12.56
N THR A 49 7.71 7.72 13.24
CA THR A 49 6.61 8.68 13.02
C THR A 49 6.06 9.23 14.32
N ALA A 50 5.35 10.35 14.25
CA ALA A 50 4.66 10.91 15.38
C ALA A 50 3.35 11.60 14.98
N LEU A 51 2.46 11.76 15.95
CA LEU A 51 1.23 12.55 15.85
C LEU A 51 1.35 13.80 16.72
N ILE A 52 1.11 14.97 16.13
CA ILE A 52 1.00 16.24 16.85
C ILE A 52 -0.46 16.70 16.82
N LYS A 53 -1.02 17.08 17.98
CA LYS A 53 -2.35 17.71 18.08
C LYS A 53 -2.29 19.01 18.89
N PHE A 54 -2.92 20.07 18.39
CA PHE A 54 -3.00 21.37 19.07
C PHE A 54 -4.10 22.26 18.48
N GLN A 55 -4.39 23.36 19.17
CA GLN A 55 -5.26 24.43 18.67
C GLN A 55 -4.49 25.74 18.47
N THR A 56 -4.97 26.56 17.55
CA THR A 56 -4.55 27.96 17.33
C THR A 56 -5.72 28.90 17.60
N GLU A 57 -5.42 30.13 18.01
CA GLU A 57 -6.46 31.15 18.28
C GLU A 57 -7.14 31.59 16.98
N HIS A 58 -6.35 31.76 15.91
CA HIS A 58 -6.83 32.06 14.57
C HIS A 58 -6.69 30.84 13.64
N PRO A 59 -7.55 30.71 12.61
CA PRO A 59 -7.35 29.70 11.58
C PRO A 59 -5.96 29.82 10.96
N ALA A 60 -5.25 28.70 10.85
CA ALA A 60 -3.88 28.66 10.36
C ALA A 60 -3.67 27.52 9.36
N ALA A 61 -2.82 27.76 8.36
CA ALA A 61 -2.19 26.72 7.56
C ALA A 61 -0.91 26.24 8.25
N ILE A 62 -0.62 24.94 8.21
CA ILE A 62 0.49 24.35 8.99
C ILE A 62 1.58 23.85 8.06
N GLU A 63 2.85 24.11 8.39
CA GLU A 63 4.02 23.43 7.83
C GLU A 63 4.79 22.69 8.92
N VAL A 64 5.19 21.46 8.63
CA VAL A 64 6.13 20.69 9.44
C VAL A 64 7.44 20.54 8.70
N VAL A 65 8.53 20.74 9.43
CA VAL A 65 9.90 20.57 8.98
C VAL A 65 10.63 19.63 9.94
N VAL A 66 10.93 18.41 9.49
CA VAL A 66 11.80 17.48 10.22
C VAL A 66 13.24 17.74 9.80
N GLN A 67 14.08 18.17 10.73
CA GLN A 67 15.49 18.41 10.45
C GLN A 67 16.23 17.10 10.20
N ASN A 68 17.25 17.15 9.36
CA ASN A 68 18.16 16.04 9.13
C ASN A 68 19.55 16.37 9.67
N ALA A 69 20.45 15.39 9.62
CA ALA A 69 21.88 15.61 9.85
C ALA A 69 22.42 16.73 8.96
N ALA A 70 23.47 17.41 9.43
CA ALA A 70 24.05 18.62 8.84
C ALA A 70 24.68 18.36 7.45
N ALA A 71 23.85 18.24 6.41
CA ALA A 71 24.16 18.22 4.98
C ALA A 71 22.92 17.82 4.14
N SER A 72 21.94 17.15 4.74
CA SER A 72 20.76 16.62 4.03
C SER A 72 19.60 17.61 4.03
N LYS A 73 18.75 17.55 2.98
CA LYS A 73 17.57 18.42 2.89
C LYS A 73 16.53 17.99 3.94
N PRO A 74 15.97 18.91 4.73
CA PRO A 74 14.94 18.55 5.70
C PRO A 74 13.68 18.04 5.00
N ILE A 75 12.93 17.18 5.68
CA ILE A 75 11.64 16.71 5.17
C ILE A 75 10.59 17.77 5.51
N ARG A 76 9.84 18.20 4.50
CA ARG A 76 8.84 19.27 4.64
C ARG A 76 7.48 18.83 4.15
N LYS A 77 6.44 19.21 4.88
CA LYS A 77 5.05 19.10 4.41
C LYS A 77 4.25 20.30 4.89
N LYS A 78 3.56 20.94 3.96
CA LYS A 78 2.60 22.02 4.24
C LYS A 78 1.19 21.57 3.91
N TRP A 79 0.25 21.98 4.75
CA TRP A 79 -1.20 21.90 4.55
C TRP A 79 -1.73 23.33 4.45
N ASP A 80 -2.23 23.71 3.27
CA ASP A 80 -2.64 25.09 2.98
C ASP A 80 -4.06 25.42 3.47
N SER A 81 -4.84 24.41 3.89
CA SER A 81 -6.17 24.63 4.48
C SER A 81 -6.06 25.25 5.87
N PHE A 82 -6.88 26.27 6.13
CA PHE A 82 -6.88 27.01 7.39
C PHE A 82 -7.87 26.42 8.38
N HIS A 83 -7.37 25.99 9.53
CA HIS A 83 -8.16 25.42 10.63
C HIS A 83 -7.69 25.97 11.98
N THR A 84 -8.54 25.87 13.01
CA THR A 84 -8.16 26.19 14.40
C THR A 84 -7.78 24.96 15.20
N GLU A 85 -8.15 23.77 14.73
CA GLU A 85 -7.78 22.49 15.33
C GLU A 85 -6.88 21.72 14.36
N HIS A 86 -5.73 21.26 14.85
CA HIS A 86 -4.69 20.68 14.03
C HIS A 86 -4.38 19.28 14.50
N THR A 87 -4.41 18.32 13.56
CA THR A 87 -3.94 16.95 13.75
C THR A 87 -2.94 16.65 12.65
N ILE A 88 -1.66 16.61 13.02
CA ILE A 88 -0.56 16.70 12.06
C ILE A 88 0.30 15.44 12.16
N PRO A 89 0.37 14.64 11.08
CA PRO A 89 1.31 13.52 11.01
C PRO A 89 2.74 14.04 10.79
N VAL A 90 3.68 13.47 11.51
CA VAL A 90 5.12 13.68 11.34
C VAL A 90 5.71 12.37 10.85
N LEU A 91 6.29 12.38 9.65
CA LEU A 91 6.96 11.24 9.04
C LEU A 91 8.45 11.55 8.89
N GLY A 92 9.28 10.51 8.88
CA GLY A 92 10.68 10.68 8.55
C GLY A 92 11.60 10.94 9.72
N LEU A 93 11.24 10.54 10.94
CA LEU A 93 12.14 10.67 12.09
C LEU A 93 13.38 9.79 11.88
N GLN A 94 14.52 10.24 12.38
CA GLN A 94 15.76 9.47 12.43
C GLN A 94 15.78 8.57 13.66
N PRO A 95 16.15 7.30 13.52
CA PRO A 95 16.29 6.40 14.67
C PRO A 95 17.43 6.82 15.60
N ASP A 96 17.35 6.38 16.85
CA ASP A 96 18.41 6.54 17.87
C ASP A 96 18.92 7.99 17.99
N THR A 97 18.03 8.95 17.75
CA THR A 97 18.34 10.37 17.64
C THR A 97 17.21 11.20 18.22
N LEU A 98 17.55 12.24 18.97
CA LEU A 98 16.59 13.25 19.38
C LEU A 98 16.31 14.18 18.19
N ASN A 99 15.20 13.95 17.51
CA ASN A 99 14.83 14.69 16.29
C ASN A 99 14.32 16.08 16.63
N GLU A 100 14.75 17.09 15.86
CA GLU A 100 14.20 18.44 15.90
C GLU A 100 13.13 18.61 14.82
N VAL A 101 11.90 18.89 15.26
CA VAL A 101 10.73 19.06 14.38
C VAL A 101 10.18 20.47 14.57
N HIS A 102 10.25 21.29 13.54
CA HIS A 102 9.64 22.62 13.55
C HIS A 102 8.21 22.54 13.02
N VAL A 103 7.28 23.11 13.76
CA VAL A 103 5.88 23.31 13.36
C VAL A 103 5.67 24.80 13.19
N ILE A 104 5.24 25.21 12.00
CA ILE A 104 5.01 26.60 11.64
C ILE A 104 3.52 26.77 11.33
N ALA A 105 2.87 27.72 11.98
CA ALA A 105 1.50 28.12 11.75
C ALA A 105 1.48 29.47 11.01
N TYR A 106 0.94 29.47 9.80
CA TYR A 106 0.68 30.67 9.01
C TYR A 106 -0.78 31.06 9.22
N GLU A 107 -1.03 32.07 10.05
CA GLU A 107 -2.36 32.48 10.44
C GLU A 107 -3.05 33.32 9.37
N SER A 108 -4.38 33.25 9.34
CA SER A 108 -5.23 33.93 8.34
C SER A 108 -5.19 35.46 8.41
N ASP A 109 -4.72 36.02 9.53
CA ASP A 109 -4.52 37.46 9.72
C ASP A 109 -3.15 37.96 9.21
N GLY A 110 -2.31 37.05 8.69
CA GLY A 110 -0.96 37.33 8.20
C GLY A 110 0.15 37.11 9.22
N ASN A 111 -0.18 36.75 10.47
CA ASN A 111 0.81 36.39 11.48
C ASN A 111 1.43 35.02 11.19
N THR A 112 2.65 34.80 11.70
CA THR A 112 3.32 33.51 11.62
C THR A 112 3.90 33.16 12.98
N GLU A 113 3.52 32.01 13.50
CA GLU A 113 4.08 31.45 14.71
C GLU A 113 4.83 30.15 14.41
N SER A 114 5.84 29.83 15.21
CA SER A 114 6.56 28.56 15.09
C SER A 114 6.92 27.96 16.45
N SER A 115 6.98 26.64 16.51
CA SER A 115 7.47 25.89 17.67
C SER A 115 8.49 24.84 17.21
N MET A 116 9.50 24.60 18.04
CA MET A 116 10.47 23.52 17.83
C MET A 116 10.20 22.46 18.88
N LEU A 117 9.91 21.25 18.42
CA LEU A 117 9.61 20.08 19.24
C LEU A 117 10.74 19.07 19.12
N THR A 118 11.01 18.35 20.21
CA THR A 118 11.96 17.25 20.21
C THR A 118 11.21 15.91 20.27
N MET A 119 11.65 14.94 19.48
CA MET A 119 11.02 13.62 19.38
C MET A 119 12.07 12.51 19.34
N ASP A 120 11.93 11.52 20.21
CA ASP A 120 12.82 10.37 20.29
C ASP A 120 12.06 9.08 19.92
N PRO A 121 12.32 8.49 18.73
CA PRO A 121 11.72 7.23 18.31
C PRO A 121 12.39 5.99 18.91
N GLY A 122 13.49 6.16 19.67
CA GLY A 122 14.26 5.05 20.22
C GLY A 122 15.13 4.32 19.18
N PRO A 123 15.76 3.21 19.59
CA PRO A 123 16.68 2.46 18.74
C PRO A 123 15.95 1.62 17.68
N LEU A 124 16.67 1.25 16.63
CA LEU A 124 16.17 0.29 15.63
C LEU A 124 16.13 -1.13 16.17
N PRO A 125 15.17 -1.96 15.70
CA PRO A 125 15.21 -3.38 15.96
C PRO A 125 16.34 -4.06 15.17
N ASN A 126 16.85 -5.18 15.70
CA ASN A 126 18.00 -5.89 15.13
C ASN A 126 17.69 -6.67 13.84
N ASP A 127 16.43 -6.74 13.43
CA ASP A 127 15.94 -7.53 12.29
C ASP A 127 15.78 -6.72 10.99
N LEU A 128 16.13 -5.43 11.01
CA LEU A 128 16.18 -4.61 9.79
C LEU A 128 17.45 -4.92 8.97
N PRO A 129 17.36 -4.87 7.64
CA PRO A 129 18.52 -5.10 6.78
C PRO A 129 19.57 -4.01 6.97
N ASN A 130 20.84 -4.35 6.74
CA ASN A 130 21.90 -3.36 6.62
C ASN A 130 21.75 -2.60 5.30
N ILE A 131 21.79 -1.28 5.34
CA ILE A 131 21.59 -0.40 4.19
C ILE A 131 22.91 0.30 3.88
N GLU A 132 23.40 0.10 2.66
CA GLU A 132 24.64 0.72 2.17
C GLU A 132 24.34 1.65 0.99
N LEU A 133 24.82 2.90 1.09
CA LEU A 133 24.73 3.85 -0.01
C LEU A 133 25.84 3.57 -1.03
N VAL A 134 25.46 3.14 -2.23
CA VAL A 134 26.40 2.94 -3.34
C VAL A 134 26.63 4.25 -4.11
N THR A 135 25.56 4.97 -4.46
CA THR A 135 25.61 6.23 -5.21
C THR A 135 24.36 7.05 -4.92
N SER A 136 24.53 8.38 -4.84
CA SER A 136 23.43 9.34 -4.72
C SER A 136 23.68 10.52 -5.65
N GLU A 137 22.71 10.80 -6.52
CA GLU A 137 22.73 11.97 -7.41
C GLU A 137 21.40 12.73 -7.28
N PRO A 138 21.19 13.52 -6.21
CA PRO A 138 19.87 14.08 -5.90
C PRO A 138 19.26 14.98 -7.00
N ASN A 139 20.10 15.55 -7.89
CA ASN A 139 19.63 16.33 -9.03
C ASN A 139 19.08 15.47 -10.19
N HIS A 140 19.35 14.17 -10.16
CA HIS A 140 18.89 13.15 -11.10
C HIS A 140 17.91 12.16 -10.47
N MET A 141 17.50 12.40 -9.22
CA MET A 141 16.54 11.58 -8.48
C MET A 141 15.22 12.33 -8.33
N GLU A 142 14.12 11.59 -8.35
CA GLU A 142 12.82 12.12 -7.93
C GLU A 142 12.88 12.55 -6.46
N ASN A 143 12.17 13.62 -6.11
CA ASN A 143 12.10 14.06 -4.73
C ASN A 143 11.26 13.09 -3.89
N GLY A 144 11.71 12.80 -2.67
CA GLY A 144 10.94 12.02 -1.70
C GLY A 144 11.77 10.91 -1.05
N MET A 145 11.09 9.83 -0.68
CA MET A 145 11.69 8.63 -0.11
C MET A 145 11.50 7.45 -1.05
N THR A 146 12.47 6.55 -1.05
CA THR A 146 12.36 5.27 -1.75
C THR A 146 11.87 4.22 -0.78
N PHE A 147 10.65 3.71 -1.00
CA PHE A 147 10.13 2.56 -0.29
C PHE A 147 10.71 1.27 -0.88
N VAL A 148 11.24 0.40 -0.02
CA VAL A 148 11.82 -0.89 -0.38
C VAL A 148 10.89 -1.99 0.11
N VAL A 149 10.15 -2.58 -0.83
CA VAL A 149 9.17 -3.64 -0.57
C VAL A 149 9.84 -5.01 -0.68
N PRO A 150 10.04 -5.74 0.42
CA PRO A 150 10.66 -7.06 0.36
C PRO A 150 9.67 -8.11 -0.17
N LYS A 151 10.21 -9.25 -0.63
CA LYS A 151 9.40 -10.46 -0.81
C LYS A 151 8.76 -10.89 0.50
N GLU A 152 9.54 -10.90 1.57
CA GLU A 152 9.11 -11.24 2.92
C GLU A 152 10.10 -10.62 3.91
N ASN A 153 9.70 -9.51 4.54
CA ASN A 153 10.34 -8.89 5.70
C ASN A 153 9.54 -7.63 6.09
N LYS A 154 10.06 -6.81 7.01
CA LYS A 154 9.62 -5.44 7.24
C LYS A 154 9.83 -4.58 6.00
N LEU A 155 8.79 -3.84 5.62
CA LEU A 155 8.83 -2.77 4.65
C LEU A 155 9.52 -1.55 5.27
N PHE A 156 10.36 -0.86 4.51
CA PHE A 156 11.03 0.36 4.97
C PHE A 156 11.21 1.39 3.86
N ALA A 157 11.54 2.63 4.24
CA ALA A 157 11.84 3.70 3.31
C ALA A 157 13.12 4.44 3.70
N VAL A 158 13.88 4.82 2.67
CA VAL A 158 15.13 5.56 2.80
C VAL A 158 15.08 6.89 2.06
N ASP A 159 15.88 7.85 2.51
CA ASP A 159 16.12 9.09 1.78
C ASP A 159 17.26 8.96 0.75
N GLU A 160 17.62 10.06 0.10
CA GLU A 160 18.66 10.10 -0.92
C GLU A 160 20.06 9.71 -0.41
N ASN A 161 20.28 9.70 0.91
CA ASN A 161 21.54 9.31 1.54
C ASN A 161 21.49 7.86 2.06
N ALA A 162 20.47 7.10 1.67
CA ALA A 162 20.17 5.77 2.18
C ALA A 162 19.92 5.73 3.70
N ALA A 163 19.60 6.87 4.33
CA ALA A 163 19.24 6.90 5.74
C ALA A 163 17.81 6.36 5.90
N LEU A 164 17.60 5.46 6.86
CA LEU A 164 16.28 4.92 7.17
C LEU A 164 15.38 5.99 7.78
N ARG A 165 14.25 6.30 7.13
CA ARG A 165 13.32 7.36 7.53
C ARG A 165 11.93 6.86 7.91
N TRP A 166 11.61 5.64 7.52
CA TRP A 166 10.34 5.01 7.86
C TRP A 166 10.49 3.50 7.82
N TYR A 167 9.82 2.78 8.71
CA TYR A 167 9.63 1.34 8.58
C TYR A 167 8.33 0.93 9.24
N LEU A 168 7.80 -0.20 8.78
CA LEU A 168 6.65 -0.85 9.38
C LEU A 168 7.12 -1.99 10.29
N ASP A 169 6.74 -1.96 11.56
CA ASP A 169 6.99 -3.03 12.51
C ASP A 169 5.98 -4.19 12.35
N MET A 170 5.91 -4.68 11.11
CA MET A 170 5.03 -5.74 10.68
C MET A 170 5.59 -6.37 9.39
N PRO A 171 5.49 -7.71 9.21
CA PRO A 171 5.90 -8.33 7.96
C PRO A 171 5.02 -7.86 6.79
N CYS A 172 5.66 -7.64 5.66
CA CYS A 172 5.02 -7.31 4.39
C CYS A 172 5.45 -8.34 3.34
N ARG A 173 4.54 -8.63 2.40
CA ARG A 173 4.83 -9.47 1.23
C ARG A 173 4.34 -8.80 -0.04
N PHE A 174 5.28 -8.52 -0.96
CA PHE A 174 5.10 -8.07 -2.35
C PHE A 174 4.32 -6.76 -2.59
N ILE A 175 3.20 -6.57 -1.91
CA ILE A 175 2.19 -5.55 -2.19
C ILE A 175 2.35 -4.40 -1.22
N PHE A 176 2.61 -3.23 -1.79
CA PHE A 176 2.58 -1.93 -1.15
C PHE A 176 2.15 -0.92 -2.19
N ASN A 177 0.85 -0.62 -2.23
CA ASN A 177 0.29 0.31 -3.21
C ASN A 177 -0.34 1.50 -2.48
N ARG A 178 -0.17 2.70 -3.02
CA ARG A 178 -0.73 3.93 -2.46
C ARG A 178 -2.09 4.22 -3.10
N LEU A 179 -3.10 4.42 -2.27
CA LEU A 179 -4.48 4.72 -2.66
C LEU A 179 -4.69 6.24 -2.86
N GLU A 180 -5.79 6.62 -3.51
CA GLU A 180 -6.12 8.02 -3.79
C GLU A 180 -6.31 8.86 -2.51
N ASN A 181 -6.83 8.25 -1.45
CA ASN A 181 -6.97 8.91 -0.14
C ASN A 181 -5.62 9.11 0.59
N GLY A 182 -4.52 8.64 0.02
CA GLY A 182 -3.17 8.75 0.56
C GLY A 182 -2.76 7.61 1.50
N ASN A 183 -3.68 6.70 1.84
CA ASN A 183 -3.37 5.46 2.56
C ASN A 183 -2.57 4.50 1.68
N ILE A 184 -2.01 3.49 2.32
CA ILE A 184 -1.35 2.36 1.67
C ILE A 184 -2.23 1.12 1.84
N VAL A 185 -2.21 0.25 0.84
CA VAL A 185 -2.74 -1.10 0.93
C VAL A 185 -1.58 -2.09 0.84
N MET A 186 -1.60 -3.09 1.72
CA MET A 186 -0.53 -4.07 1.83
C MET A 186 -1.00 -5.44 2.29
N VAL A 187 -0.21 -6.45 1.97
CA VAL A 187 -0.43 -7.83 2.41
C VAL A 187 0.51 -8.21 3.55
N THR A 188 -0.07 -8.80 4.59
CA THR A 188 0.61 -9.23 5.81
C THR A 188 0.01 -10.53 6.37
N LYS A 189 0.42 -10.91 7.57
CA LYS A 189 -0.03 -12.09 8.32
C LYS A 189 -0.45 -11.70 9.75
N ASP A 190 -1.43 -12.42 10.28
CA ASP A 190 -2.01 -12.17 11.60
C ASP A 190 -1.06 -12.53 12.75
N ALA A 191 -0.27 -13.59 12.56
CA ALA A 191 0.76 -14.05 13.49
C ALA A 191 2.00 -14.54 12.72
N PRO A 192 3.18 -14.67 13.38
CA PRO A 192 4.42 -15.08 12.72
C PRO A 192 4.33 -16.40 11.93
N GLU A 193 3.56 -17.37 12.45
CA GLU A 193 3.34 -18.70 11.85
C GLU A 193 2.15 -18.76 10.88
N SER A 194 1.45 -17.64 10.66
CA SER A 194 0.30 -17.59 9.75
C SER A 194 0.73 -17.27 8.32
N SER A 195 -0.07 -17.73 7.36
CA SER A 195 0.07 -17.37 5.96
C SER A 195 -0.19 -15.88 5.71
N TYR A 196 0.32 -15.36 4.59
CA TYR A 196 0.08 -13.99 4.12
C TYR A 196 -1.34 -13.86 3.56
N ALA A 197 -2.31 -13.82 4.46
CA ALA A 197 -3.73 -13.92 4.17
C ALA A 197 -4.52 -12.72 4.72
N LEU A 198 -3.83 -11.62 5.03
CA LEU A 198 -4.43 -10.40 5.58
C LEU A 198 -4.08 -9.20 4.70
N LEU A 199 -5.11 -8.55 4.17
CA LEU A 199 -4.99 -7.30 3.43
C LEU A 199 -5.33 -6.14 4.38
N LEU A 200 -4.42 -5.18 4.53
CA LEU A 200 -4.63 -4.00 5.36
C LEU A 200 -4.59 -2.74 4.50
N GLU A 201 -5.54 -1.85 4.74
CA GLU A 201 -5.42 -0.43 4.39
C GLU A 201 -5.02 0.36 5.63
N MET A 202 -3.94 1.15 5.54
CA MET A 202 -3.48 1.97 6.65
C MET A 202 -2.89 3.30 6.19
N ASP A 203 -2.83 4.29 7.08
CA ASP A 203 -2.01 5.48 6.83
C ASP A 203 -0.52 5.21 7.13
N LEU A 204 0.35 6.16 6.81
CA LEU A 204 1.79 6.05 7.07
C LEU A 204 2.17 6.24 8.55
N LEU A 205 1.24 6.57 9.45
CA LEU A 205 1.45 6.48 10.89
C LEU A 205 1.19 5.06 11.43
N GLY A 206 0.61 4.18 10.61
CA GLY A 206 0.22 2.83 10.97
C GLY A 206 -1.19 2.71 11.54
N ARG A 207 -2.07 3.70 11.30
CA ARG A 207 -3.50 3.63 11.62
C ARG A 207 -4.21 2.75 10.61
N ILE A 208 -4.83 1.66 11.05
CA ILE A 208 -5.57 0.76 10.15
C ILE A 208 -6.97 1.32 9.89
N GLU A 209 -7.30 1.61 8.64
CA GLU A 209 -8.65 2.07 8.25
C GLU A 209 -9.55 0.88 7.89
N HIS A 210 -9.04 -0.04 7.06
CA HIS A 210 -9.76 -1.24 6.65
C HIS A 210 -8.86 -2.47 6.74
N ALA A 211 -9.47 -3.63 6.99
CA ALA A 211 -8.77 -4.90 7.09
C ALA A 211 -9.64 -6.02 6.53
N TYR A 212 -9.04 -6.94 5.78
CA TYR A 212 -9.74 -8.04 5.13
C TYR A 212 -8.96 -9.34 5.31
N ASP A 213 -9.60 -10.34 5.92
CA ASP A 213 -9.09 -11.71 5.92
C ASP A 213 -9.39 -12.35 4.57
N VAL A 214 -8.36 -12.84 3.91
CA VAL A 214 -8.48 -13.76 2.78
C VAL A 214 -8.44 -15.16 3.35
N LEU A 215 -9.57 -15.86 3.33
CA LEU A 215 -9.65 -17.12 4.05
C LEU A 215 -8.72 -18.18 3.46
N PRO A 216 -7.84 -18.78 4.26
CA PRO A 216 -6.91 -19.78 3.78
C PRO A 216 -7.66 -21.02 3.31
N VAL A 217 -7.15 -21.63 2.26
CA VAL A 217 -7.71 -22.84 1.67
C VAL A 217 -6.87 -24.03 2.13
N PRO A 218 -7.47 -25.07 2.75
CA PRO A 218 -6.72 -26.25 3.15
C PRO A 218 -5.97 -26.88 1.98
N ASN A 219 -4.69 -27.22 2.20
CA ASN A 219 -3.81 -27.87 1.22
C ASN A 219 -3.44 -27.04 -0.02
N GLN A 220 -3.59 -25.70 0.02
CA GLN A 220 -3.07 -24.80 -1.00
C GLN A 220 -1.82 -24.03 -0.53
N PRO A 221 -1.02 -23.46 -1.46
CA PRO A 221 0.11 -22.61 -1.12
C PRO A 221 -0.30 -21.45 -0.19
N GLU A 222 0.62 -21.02 0.67
CA GLU A 222 0.39 -19.95 1.65
C GLU A 222 0.28 -18.54 1.04
N ASP A 223 0.31 -18.43 -0.29
CA ASP A 223 0.31 -17.17 -1.05
C ASP A 223 -1.08 -16.90 -1.62
N PHE A 224 -2.01 -16.50 -0.76
CA PHE A 224 -3.42 -16.31 -1.14
C PHE A 224 -3.67 -15.01 -1.91
N ILE A 225 -2.76 -14.03 -1.79
CA ILE A 225 -2.73 -12.76 -2.52
C ILE A 225 -1.34 -12.62 -3.16
N PRO A 226 -1.12 -13.20 -4.35
CA PRO A 226 0.22 -13.47 -4.82
C PRO A 226 1.01 -12.21 -5.21
N HIS A 227 0.36 -11.17 -5.75
CA HIS A 227 1.11 -10.11 -6.43
C HIS A 227 0.55 -8.69 -6.45
N ASP A 228 -0.76 -8.45 -6.55
CA ASP A 228 -1.22 -7.08 -6.76
C ASP A 228 -2.64 -6.78 -6.25
N VAL A 229 -2.84 -5.50 -5.91
CA VAL A 229 -4.09 -4.90 -5.42
C VAL A 229 -4.19 -3.49 -5.98
N ILE A 230 -5.21 -3.20 -6.80
CA ILE A 230 -5.43 -1.85 -7.33
C ILE A 230 -6.77 -1.26 -6.89
N GLU A 231 -6.79 0.05 -6.71
CA GLU A 231 -8.02 0.81 -6.48
C GLU A 231 -8.75 1.06 -7.80
N LEU A 232 -10.04 0.77 -7.85
CA LEU A 232 -10.92 1.07 -8.97
C LEU A 232 -11.55 2.46 -8.79
N PRO A 233 -12.06 3.11 -9.85
CA PRO A 233 -12.75 4.41 -9.73
C PRO A 233 -13.99 4.40 -8.81
N SER A 234 -14.56 3.22 -8.55
CA SER A 234 -15.63 3.04 -7.57
C SER A 234 -15.15 3.19 -6.11
N GLY A 235 -13.84 3.23 -5.88
CA GLY A 235 -13.20 3.15 -4.57
C GLY A 235 -13.03 1.71 -4.07
N ASN A 236 -13.48 0.70 -4.83
CA ASN A 236 -13.30 -0.72 -4.52
C ASN A 236 -11.89 -1.21 -4.87
N LEU A 237 -11.55 -2.40 -4.39
CA LEU A 237 -10.23 -3.00 -4.64
C LEU A 237 -10.35 -4.18 -5.60
N LEU A 238 -9.56 -4.18 -6.69
CA LEU A 238 -9.36 -5.36 -7.53
C LEU A 238 -8.07 -6.06 -7.09
N VAL A 239 -8.19 -7.32 -6.68
CA VAL A 239 -7.12 -8.07 -6.01
C VAL A 239 -6.82 -9.34 -6.77
N THR A 240 -5.53 -9.66 -6.97
CA THR A 240 -5.12 -10.99 -7.45
C THR A 240 -5.28 -11.99 -6.31
N VAL A 241 -5.88 -13.15 -6.59
CA VAL A 241 -6.13 -14.17 -5.57
C VAL A 241 -5.93 -15.57 -6.12
N GLN A 242 -5.75 -16.53 -5.22
CA GLN A 242 -5.85 -17.95 -5.55
C GLN A 242 -7.33 -18.39 -5.57
N ASP A 243 -7.69 -19.30 -6.48
CA ASP A 243 -8.99 -19.98 -6.45
C ASP A 243 -8.90 -21.26 -5.60
N PRO A 244 -9.68 -21.38 -4.50
CA PRO A 244 -9.68 -22.55 -3.62
C PRO A 244 -9.99 -23.87 -4.32
N ASP A 245 -10.78 -23.83 -5.39
CA ASP A 245 -11.27 -25.03 -6.07
C ASP A 245 -10.49 -25.33 -7.37
N SER A 246 -9.48 -24.53 -7.69
CA SER A 246 -8.65 -24.68 -8.88
C SER A 246 -7.31 -25.33 -8.54
N VAL A 247 -6.89 -26.26 -9.39
CA VAL A 247 -5.51 -26.76 -9.41
C VAL A 247 -4.55 -25.82 -10.13
N TYR A 248 -5.08 -24.87 -10.90
CA TYR A 248 -4.32 -23.81 -11.56
C TYR A 248 -4.13 -22.63 -10.62
N GLU A 249 -2.93 -22.05 -10.66
CA GLU A 249 -2.48 -21.02 -9.72
C GLU A 249 -2.40 -19.65 -10.41
N GLU A 250 -2.60 -18.60 -9.61
CA GLU A 250 -2.35 -17.19 -9.98
C GLU A 250 -3.04 -16.73 -11.28
N ASP A 251 -4.26 -17.21 -11.53
CA ASP A 251 -5.06 -16.91 -12.73
C ASP A 251 -6.43 -16.29 -12.40
N HIS A 252 -6.62 -15.82 -11.16
CA HIS A 252 -7.86 -15.22 -10.68
C HIS A 252 -7.69 -13.82 -10.11
N MET A 253 -8.73 -13.01 -10.28
CA MET A 253 -8.88 -11.69 -9.67
C MET A 253 -10.29 -11.55 -9.08
N ILE A 254 -10.44 -10.78 -8.01
CA ILE A 254 -11.75 -10.45 -7.42
C ILE A 254 -11.85 -8.97 -7.10
N GLU A 255 -13.04 -8.41 -7.31
CA GLU A 255 -13.37 -7.07 -6.81
C GLU A 255 -13.99 -7.19 -5.42
N ILE A 256 -13.41 -6.46 -4.49
CA ILE A 256 -13.82 -6.36 -3.10
C ILE A 256 -14.49 -5.01 -2.90
N ASP A 257 -15.72 -5.03 -2.39
CA ASP A 257 -16.35 -3.84 -1.82
C ASP A 257 -15.51 -3.36 -0.64
N ARG A 258 -14.92 -2.16 -0.76
CA ARG A 258 -13.97 -1.67 0.25
C ARG A 258 -14.60 -1.50 1.63
N GLN A 259 -15.89 -1.16 1.70
CA GLN A 259 -16.54 -0.87 2.98
C GLN A 259 -16.97 -2.14 3.72
N THR A 260 -17.42 -3.15 2.98
CA THR A 260 -18.05 -4.35 3.55
C THR A 260 -17.18 -5.60 3.43
N GLY A 261 -16.12 -5.58 2.61
CA GLY A 261 -15.30 -6.74 2.28
C GLY A 261 -15.99 -7.76 1.35
N ALA A 262 -17.22 -7.47 0.89
CA ALA A 262 -17.98 -8.38 0.04
C ALA A 262 -17.33 -8.53 -1.34
N THR A 263 -17.24 -9.76 -1.85
CA THR A 263 -16.81 -10.00 -3.23
C THR A 263 -17.93 -9.62 -4.21
N LEU A 264 -17.72 -8.55 -4.97
CA LEU A 264 -18.69 -8.03 -5.94
C LEU A 264 -18.57 -8.70 -7.30
N ASN A 265 -17.34 -8.98 -7.73
CA ASN A 265 -17.05 -9.58 -9.01
C ASN A 265 -15.86 -10.55 -8.91
N ALA A 266 -15.76 -11.49 -9.84
CA ALA A 266 -14.65 -12.43 -9.94
C ALA A 266 -14.31 -12.67 -11.40
N ILE A 267 -13.03 -12.60 -11.73
CA ILE A 267 -12.48 -12.87 -13.05
C ILE A 267 -11.60 -14.12 -12.95
N ASN A 268 -11.96 -15.16 -13.68
CA ASN A 268 -11.13 -16.33 -13.89
C ASN A 268 -10.56 -16.28 -15.32
N LEU A 269 -9.24 -16.22 -15.47
CA LEU A 269 -8.65 -16.14 -16.81
C LEU A 269 -8.87 -17.42 -17.64
N LYS A 270 -9.18 -18.56 -17.01
CA LYS A 270 -9.59 -19.77 -17.75
C LYS A 270 -10.93 -19.61 -18.48
N ASP A 271 -11.79 -18.69 -18.04
CA ASP A 271 -13.04 -18.37 -18.74
C ASP A 271 -12.81 -17.45 -19.95
N VAL A 272 -11.64 -16.80 -20.01
CA VAL A 272 -11.25 -15.88 -21.08
C VAL A 272 -10.39 -16.58 -22.13
N PHE A 273 -9.49 -17.47 -21.72
CA PHE A 273 -8.54 -18.16 -22.60
C PHE A 273 -9.02 -19.55 -23.02
N PRO A 274 -8.67 -20.03 -24.23
CA PRO A 274 -9.00 -21.38 -24.65
C PRO A 274 -8.33 -22.41 -23.73
N ARG A 275 -8.99 -23.56 -23.49
CA ARG A 275 -8.47 -24.61 -22.59
C ARG A 275 -7.04 -25.03 -22.86
N SER A 276 -6.66 -25.09 -24.13
CA SER A 276 -5.31 -25.43 -24.57
C SER A 276 -4.23 -24.48 -24.07
N ALA A 277 -4.58 -23.24 -23.69
CA ALA A 277 -3.62 -22.27 -23.16
C ALA A 277 -3.05 -22.69 -21.80
N TYR A 278 -3.85 -23.40 -20.99
CA TYR A 278 -3.48 -23.83 -19.65
C TYR A 278 -3.32 -25.35 -19.52
N GLU A 279 -4.09 -26.17 -20.25
CA GLU A 279 -3.93 -27.64 -20.24
C GLU A 279 -2.67 -28.11 -20.95
N ASN A 280 -2.23 -27.40 -22.00
CA ASN A 280 -1.05 -27.73 -22.79
C ASN A 280 0.12 -26.77 -22.52
N TYR A 281 0.11 -26.05 -21.40
CA TYR A 281 1.18 -25.13 -21.06
C TYR A 281 2.50 -25.89 -20.89
N ASP A 282 3.48 -25.59 -21.75
CA ASP A 282 4.79 -26.23 -21.81
C ASP A 282 5.94 -25.25 -21.51
N GLY A 283 5.61 -24.09 -20.93
CA GLY A 283 6.55 -23.00 -20.64
C GLY A 283 7.42 -23.21 -19.40
N ILE A 284 7.78 -22.12 -18.73
CA ILE A 284 8.57 -22.16 -17.49
C ILE A 284 7.76 -22.88 -16.40
N MET A 285 8.38 -23.89 -15.76
CA MET A 285 7.80 -24.69 -14.68
C MET A 285 6.40 -25.27 -15.02
N PRO A 286 6.28 -26.06 -16.11
CA PRO A 286 4.99 -26.46 -16.66
C PRO A 286 4.20 -27.43 -15.76
N ASN A 287 4.89 -28.10 -14.83
CA ASN A 287 4.29 -29.06 -13.90
C ASN A 287 3.72 -28.40 -12.63
N GLN A 288 3.65 -27.06 -12.55
CA GLN A 288 3.14 -26.33 -11.39
C GLN A 288 1.71 -25.82 -11.55
N ASN A 289 1.07 -26.03 -12.70
CA ASN A 289 -0.26 -25.48 -13.03
C ASN A 289 -0.39 -23.93 -12.93
N ASP A 290 0.68 -23.24 -12.60
CA ASP A 290 0.83 -21.80 -12.77
C ASP A 290 1.20 -21.54 -14.25
N TRP A 291 0.19 -21.30 -15.08
CA TRP A 291 0.34 -21.18 -16.53
C TRP A 291 0.46 -19.73 -17.01
N ILE A 292 -0.01 -18.76 -16.21
CA ILE A 292 -0.05 -17.34 -16.55
C ILE A 292 0.72 -16.47 -15.57
N HIS A 293 0.66 -16.77 -14.26
CA HIS A 293 1.34 -16.04 -13.20
C HIS A 293 1.00 -14.54 -13.25
N ILE A 294 -0.24 -14.19 -12.89
CA ILE A 294 -0.67 -12.78 -12.86
C ILE A 294 0.17 -12.05 -11.82
N ASN A 295 0.99 -11.10 -12.25
CA ASN A 295 1.91 -10.41 -11.38
C ASN A 295 1.78 -8.89 -11.33
N ALA A 296 0.88 -8.31 -12.11
CA ALA A 296 0.52 -6.89 -12.04
C ALA A 296 -0.82 -6.63 -12.71
N LEU A 297 -1.54 -5.64 -12.18
CA LEU A 297 -2.82 -5.13 -12.67
C LEU A 297 -2.71 -3.63 -12.93
N TRP A 298 -3.43 -3.15 -13.93
CA TRP A 298 -3.58 -1.71 -14.18
C TRP A 298 -4.96 -1.40 -14.76
N TYR A 299 -5.74 -0.57 -14.09
CA TYR A 299 -7.05 -0.15 -14.58
C TYR A 299 -6.93 1.11 -15.44
N ASP A 300 -7.54 1.09 -16.62
CA ASP A 300 -7.65 2.24 -17.52
C ASP A 300 -9.10 2.70 -17.59
N ALA A 301 -9.38 3.80 -16.90
CA ALA A 301 -10.71 4.40 -16.83
C ALA A 301 -11.20 4.97 -18.17
N LYS A 302 -10.32 5.18 -19.16
CA LYS A 302 -10.72 5.76 -20.45
C LYS A 302 -11.64 4.85 -21.26
N ASP A 303 -11.45 3.54 -21.16
CA ASP A 303 -12.24 2.56 -21.88
C ASP A 303 -12.64 1.36 -21.00
N GLU A 304 -12.69 1.58 -19.69
CA GLU A 304 -13.17 0.64 -18.68
C GLU A 304 -12.52 -0.75 -18.86
N SER A 305 -11.19 -0.77 -18.75
CA SER A 305 -10.42 -1.98 -18.98
C SER A 305 -9.37 -2.22 -17.91
N VAL A 306 -9.01 -3.49 -17.74
CA VAL A 306 -7.88 -3.89 -16.92
C VAL A 306 -6.79 -4.47 -17.81
N TYR A 307 -5.58 -3.99 -17.63
CA TYR A 307 -4.36 -4.61 -18.14
C TYR A 307 -3.86 -5.59 -17.10
N VAL A 308 -3.55 -6.80 -17.54
CA VAL A 308 -3.09 -7.90 -16.71
C VAL A 308 -1.74 -8.36 -17.24
N SER A 309 -0.71 -8.32 -16.40
CA SER A 309 0.60 -8.86 -16.72
C SER A 309 0.63 -10.35 -16.41
N GLY A 310 0.84 -11.16 -17.44
CA GLY A 310 1.00 -12.62 -17.33
C GLY A 310 2.45 -13.00 -17.54
N ARG A 311 3.21 -13.13 -16.45
CA ARG A 311 4.66 -13.36 -16.47
C ARG A 311 5.05 -14.62 -17.24
N ARG A 312 4.27 -15.69 -17.12
CA ARG A 312 4.58 -17.00 -17.73
C ARG A 312 4.17 -17.12 -19.20
N GLN A 313 3.39 -16.16 -19.69
CA GLN A 313 2.97 -16.09 -21.09
C GLN A 313 3.76 -15.05 -21.90
N ASP A 314 4.70 -14.33 -21.26
CA ASP A 314 5.37 -13.15 -21.82
C ASP A 314 4.35 -12.16 -22.41
N ALA A 315 3.27 -11.88 -21.66
CA ALA A 315 2.11 -11.17 -22.20
C ALA A 315 1.58 -10.08 -21.28
N VAL A 316 1.06 -9.02 -21.91
CA VAL A 316 0.16 -8.03 -21.29
C VAL A 316 -1.20 -8.15 -21.97
N ILE A 317 -2.23 -8.44 -21.18
CA ILE A 317 -3.57 -8.77 -21.65
C ILE A 317 -4.49 -7.61 -21.31
N LYS A 318 -5.33 -7.19 -22.25
CA LYS A 318 -6.33 -6.13 -22.03
C LYS A 318 -7.73 -6.74 -22.03
N LEU A 319 -8.44 -6.61 -20.91
CA LEU A 319 -9.81 -7.12 -20.71
C LEU A 319 -10.76 -5.95 -20.48
N SER A 320 -11.98 -5.98 -21.02
CA SER A 320 -13.02 -5.06 -20.51
C SER A 320 -13.37 -5.39 -19.07
N TYR A 321 -13.81 -4.38 -18.33
CA TYR A 321 -14.21 -4.48 -16.94
C TYR A 321 -15.31 -3.46 -16.63
N PRO A 322 -16.41 -3.80 -15.89
CA PRO A 322 -16.65 -5.04 -15.15
C PRO A 322 -17.22 -6.19 -16.00
N GLY A 323 -17.74 -5.90 -17.19
CA GLY A 323 -18.19 -6.92 -18.15
C GLY A 323 -16.98 -7.54 -18.84
N VAL A 324 -16.49 -8.68 -18.34
CA VAL A 324 -15.28 -9.32 -18.88
C VAL A 324 -15.53 -9.84 -20.28
N SER A 325 -14.86 -9.23 -21.26
CA SER A 325 -14.75 -9.71 -22.62
C SER A 325 -13.34 -9.43 -23.12
N TRP A 326 -12.82 -10.33 -23.95
CA TRP A 326 -11.46 -10.22 -24.44
C TRP A 326 -11.34 -9.12 -25.50
N ASN A 327 -10.60 -8.05 -25.20
CA ASN A 327 -10.42 -6.90 -26.09
C ASN A 327 -9.05 -6.88 -26.79
N GLY A 328 -8.10 -7.68 -26.32
CA GLY A 328 -6.82 -7.91 -27.00
C GLY A 328 -5.74 -8.51 -26.09
N CYS A 329 -4.71 -9.10 -26.70
CA CYS A 329 -3.52 -9.60 -26.01
C CYS A 329 -2.27 -9.13 -26.76
N TRP A 330 -1.29 -8.62 -26.02
CA TRP A 330 0.01 -8.20 -26.51
C TRP A 330 1.06 -9.19 -26.01
N ARG A 331 1.67 -9.94 -26.92
CA ARG A 331 2.75 -10.88 -26.58
C ARG A 331 4.10 -10.25 -26.89
N LEU A 332 4.96 -10.15 -25.89
CA LEU A 332 6.35 -9.76 -26.05
C LEU A 332 7.13 -10.97 -26.58
N MET A 333 7.34 -11.03 -27.89
CA MET A 333 8.22 -12.07 -28.45
C MET A 333 9.69 -11.72 -28.17
N ARG A 334 10.50 -12.74 -27.82
CA ARG A 334 11.94 -12.69 -27.51
C ARG A 334 12.87 -12.16 -28.63
N SER A 335 12.37 -11.41 -29.61
CA SER A 335 13.14 -10.79 -30.70
C SER A 335 12.91 -9.28 -30.85
N GLY A 336 12.44 -8.58 -29.81
CA GLY A 336 12.33 -7.11 -29.82
C GLY A 336 11.28 -6.56 -30.78
N ARG A 337 10.37 -7.40 -31.30
CA ARG A 337 9.18 -6.98 -32.05
C ARG A 337 7.93 -7.34 -31.28
N MET A 338 7.27 -6.32 -30.74
CA MET A 338 5.90 -6.41 -30.24
C MET A 338 5.00 -6.79 -31.42
N ARG A 339 4.34 -7.96 -31.38
CA ARG A 339 3.32 -8.33 -32.36
C ARG A 339 1.96 -8.34 -31.67
N ILE A 340 1.01 -7.59 -32.22
CA ILE A 340 -0.42 -7.77 -31.94
C ILE A 340 -0.81 -9.10 -32.58
N ASN A 341 -0.79 -10.18 -31.81
CA ASN A 341 -1.47 -11.38 -32.23
C ASN A 341 -2.93 -11.23 -31.78
N ARG A 342 -3.81 -10.79 -32.69
CA ARG A 342 -5.27 -11.01 -32.56
C ARG A 342 -5.53 -12.52 -32.61
N ILE A 343 -5.29 -13.22 -31.51
CA ILE A 343 -5.65 -14.63 -31.36
C ILE A 343 -7.16 -14.67 -31.16
N CYS A 344 -7.87 -14.93 -32.25
CA CYS A 344 -9.31 -15.24 -32.33
C CYS A 344 -10.27 -14.14 -31.89
N CYS A 345 -10.71 -13.34 -32.87
CA CYS A 345 -11.99 -12.63 -32.81
C CYS A 345 -13.12 -13.70 -32.82
N GLY A 346 -13.58 -14.09 -31.63
CA GLY A 346 -14.71 -15.00 -31.41
C GLY A 346 -15.95 -14.22 -31.01
N ARG A 347 -17.07 -14.49 -31.68
CA ARG A 347 -18.37 -13.79 -31.62
C ARG A 347 -18.89 -13.49 -30.21
N ARG A 348 -19.59 -12.35 -30.10
CA ARG A 348 -20.60 -12.05 -29.07
C ARG A 348 -21.35 -13.33 -28.67
N ILE A 349 -21.28 -13.70 -27.40
CA ILE A 349 -22.28 -14.59 -26.80
C ILE A 349 -23.39 -13.67 -26.31
N LEU A 350 -24.45 -13.61 -27.10
CA LEU A 350 -25.78 -13.16 -26.68
C LEU A 350 -26.51 -14.41 -26.18
N MET A 351 -26.61 -14.55 -24.86
CA MET A 351 -27.83 -14.95 -24.12
C MET A 351 -27.54 -14.94 -22.63
#